data_AF-A0A849T9W4-F1
#
_entry.id   AF-A0A849T9W4-F1
#
_cell.length_a   1.000
_cell.length_b   1.000
_cell.length_c   1.000
_cell.angle_alpha   90.00
_cell.angle_beta   90.00
_cell.angle_gamma   90.00
#
_symmetry.space_group_name_H-M   'P 1'
#
loop_
_entity.id
_entity.type
_entity.pdbx_description
1 polymer ?
#
loop_
_entity_poly.entity_id
_entity_poly.type
_entity_poly.pdbx_seq_one_letter_code
_entity_poly.pdbx_strand_id
1 'polypeptide(L)' 'ANLDSENSRMVVDLMREMNRARKVTFVFTTHDPRLLEHVDRKILLRDGNIASDEVVQ' A
#
# COMPACT_ATOMS: atom_id res chain seq x y z
N ALA A 1 6.67 -12.53 -3.61
CA ALA A 1 7.45 -11.31 -3.84
C ALA A 1 8.46 -11.60 -4.93
N ASN A 2 8.15 -11.22 -6.17
CA ASN A 2 9.04 -11.41 -7.33
C ASN A 2 9.19 -10.11 -8.14
N LEU A 3 8.79 -8.99 -7.53
CA LEU A 3 8.87 -7.67 -8.12
C LEU A 3 10.05 -6.98 -7.44
N ASP A 4 11.09 -6.69 -8.22
CA ASP A 4 12.26 -5.97 -7.75
C ASP A 4 11.85 -4.60 -7.20
N SER A 5 12.68 -4.03 -6.33
CA SER A 5 12.36 -2.84 -5.55
C SER A 5 12.06 -1.60 -6.40
N GLU A 6 12.67 -1.48 -7.59
CA GLU A 6 12.38 -0.42 -8.55
C GLU A 6 11.01 -0.59 -9.22
N ASN A 7 10.70 -1.80 -9.68
CA ASN A 7 9.40 -2.11 -10.30
C ASN A 7 8.23 -1.89 -9.33
N SER A 8 8.46 -2.18 -8.05
CA SER A 8 7.47 -1.98 -6.99
C SER A 8 7.09 -0.51 -6.79
N ARG A 9 8.04 0.43 -6.94
CA ARG A 9 7.76 1.87 -6.86
C ARG A 9 6.92 2.34 -8.03
N MET A 10 7.31 1.97 -9.26
CA MET A 10 6.58 2.35 -10.47
C MET A 10 5.12 1.89 -10.44
N VAL A 11 4.86 0.68 -9.92
CA VAL A 11 3.49 0.16 -9.77
C VAL A 11 2.69 0.99 -8.77
N VAL A 12 3.28 1.38 -7.63
CA VAL A 12 2.58 2.19 -6.62
C VAL A 12 2.31 3.61 -7.12
N ASP A 13 3.23 4.20 -7.88
CA ASP A 13 3.02 5.51 -8.51
C ASP A 13 1.84 5.48 -9.49
N LEU A 14 1.77 4.43 -10.32
CA LEU A 14 0.64 4.21 -11.24
C LEU A 14 -0.68 4.01 -10.48
N MET A 15 -0.68 3.22 -9.40
CA MET A 15 -1.86 3.04 -8.55
C MET A 15 -2.32 4.38 -7.95
N ARG A 16 -1.39 5.22 -7.47
CA ARG A 16 -1.71 6.56 -6.96
C ARG A 16 -2.26 7.48 -8.04
N GLU A 17 -1.72 7.44 -9.26
CA GLU A 17 -2.26 8.20 -10.39
C GLU A 17 -3.71 7.78 -10.69
N MET A 18 -3.96 6.47 -10.78
CA MET A 18 -5.30 5.95 -11.01
C MET A 18 -6.27 6.29 -9.89
N ASN A 19 -5.82 6.26 -8.63
CA ASN A 19 -6.63 6.67 -7.49
C ASN A 19 -7.06 8.13 -7.62
N ARG A 20 -6.14 9.04 -7.93
CA ARG A 20 -6.42 10.48 -8.09
C ARG A 20 -7.27 10.79 -9.32
N ALA A 21 -6.93 10.20 -10.46
CA ALA A 21 -7.57 10.52 -11.75
C ALA A 21 -8.94 9.85 -11.90
N ARG A 22 -9.14 8.66 -11.33
CA ARG A 22 -10.33 7.82 -11.57
C ARG A 22 -11.10 7.45 -10.30
N LYS A 23 -10.70 7.96 -9.13
CA LYS A 23 -11.29 7.64 -7.81
C LYS A 23 -11.30 6.13 -7.50
N VAL A 24 -10.31 5.41 -8.01
CA VAL A 24 -10.15 3.97 -7.78
C VAL A 24 -9.49 3.73 -6.42
N THR A 25 -10.08 2.87 -5.59
CA THR A 25 -9.47 2.49 -4.30
C THR A 25 -8.61 1.23 -4.49
N PHE A 26 -7.36 1.27 -4.03
CA PHE A 26 -6.45 0.13 -4.07
C PHE A 26 -6.25 -0.42 -2.66
N VAL A 27 -6.28 -1.75 -2.54
CA VAL A 27 -5.94 -2.48 -1.32
C VAL A 27 -4.93 -3.55 -1.70
N PHE A 28 -3.77 -3.55 -1.03
CA PHE A 28 -2.71 -4.50 -1.27
C PHE A 28 -2.00 -4.84 0.04
N THR A 29 -1.30 -5.97 0.05
CA THR A 29 -0.47 -6.41 1.18
C THR A 29 0.98 -6.45 0.74
N THR A 30 1.89 -5.98 1.60
CA THR A 30 3.32 -6.03 1.33
C THR A 30 4.11 -6.28 2.60
N HIS A 31 5.27 -6.92 2.46
CA HIS A 31 6.29 -7.02 3.50
C HIS A 31 7.42 -5.99 3.32
N ASP A 32 7.39 -5.20 2.25
CA ASP A 32 8.36 -4.14 2.01
C ASP A 32 7.98 -2.89 2.83
N PRO A 33 8.76 -2.51 3.86
CA PRO A 33 8.46 -1.36 4.70
C PRO A 33 8.49 -0.04 3.93
N ARG A 34 9.28 0.06 2.85
CA ARG A 34 9.38 1.29 2.04
C ARG A 34 8.06 1.61 1.38
N LEU A 35 7.29 0.60 0.97
CA LEU A 35 5.97 0.82 0.37
C LEU A 35 4.95 1.28 1.42
N LEU A 36 5.06 0.79 2.65
CA LEU A 36 4.19 1.19 3.76
C LEU A 36 4.37 2.64 4.17
N GLU A 37 5.51 3.28 3.86
CA GLU A 37 5.73 4.71 4.06
C GLU A 37 4.94 5.57 3.05
N HIS A 38 4.48 4.97 1.94
CA HIS A 38 3.84 5.69 0.83
C HIS A 38 2.35 5.35 0.70
N VAL A 39 1.71 4.81 1.74
CA VAL A 39 0.25 4.54 1.75
C VAL A 39 -0.48 5.58 2.59
N ASP A 40 -1.76 5.79 2.29
CA ASP A 40 -2.59 6.75 3.05
C ASP A 40 -3.24 6.10 4.30
N ARG A 41 -3.24 4.76 4.38
CA ARG A 41 -3.75 3.99 5.53
C ARG A 41 -3.05 2.65 5.64
N LYS A 42 -2.71 2.25 6.85
CA LYS A 42 -2.04 1.00 7.20
C LYS A 42 -2.91 0.21 8.17
N ILE A 43 -3.27 -1.01 7.77
CA ILE A 43 -4.01 -1.95 8.62
C ILE A 43 -3.09 -3.12 8.94
N LEU A 44 -2.83 -3.35 10.22
CA LEU A 44 -2.06 -4.48 10.70
C LEU A 44 -3.00 -5.60 11.13
N LEU A 45 -2.84 -6.77 10.54
CA LEU A 45 -3.56 -7.97 10.92
C LEU A 45 -2.67 -8.87 11.79
N ARG A 46 -3.23 -9.43 12.86
CA ARG A 46 -2.58 -10.41 13.74
C ARG A 46 -3.59 -11.47 14.16
N ASP A 47 -3.27 -12.74 13.94
CA ASP A 47 -4.10 -13.88 14.33
C ASP A 47 -5.56 -13.76 13.87
N GLY A 48 -5.77 -13.29 12.64
CA GLY A 48 -7.10 -13.09 12.05
C GLY A 48 -7.86 -11.83 12.50
N ASN A 49 -7.27 -11.03 13.39
CA ASN A 49 -7.87 -9.81 13.93
C ASN A 49 -7.12 -8.56 13.46
N ILE A 50 -7.81 -7.42 13.41
CA ILE A 50 -7.17 -6.12 13.20
C ILE A 50 -6.46 -5.73 14.50
N ALA A 51 -5.13 -5.72 14.44
CA ALA A 51 -4.27 -5.31 15.55
C ALA A 51 -4.02 -3.80 15.58
N SER A 52 -3.96 -3.15 14.41
CA SER A 52 -3.85 -1.69 14.28
C SER A 52 -4.52 -1.22 12.99
N ASP A 53 -5.01 0.02 13.03
CA ASP A 53 -5.65 0.71 11.91
C ASP A 53 -5.26 2.19 11.96
N GLU A 54 -4.29 2.57 11.13
CA GLU A 54 -3.64 3.87 11.16
C GLU A 54 -3.87 4.59 9.84
N VAL A 55 -4.42 5.81 9.88
CA VAL A 55 -4.42 6.73 8.73
C VAL A 55 -3.07 7.45 8.72
N VAL A 56 -2.32 7.28 7.65
CA VAL A 56 -0.97 7.82 7.47
C VAL A 56 -1.11 9.04 6.55
N GLN A 57 -0.79 10.24 7.07
CA GLN A 57 -0.89 11.50 6.33
C GLN A 57 0.38 11.79 5.54
#